data_AF-A0A938W232-F1
#
_entry.id   AF-A0A938W232-F1
#
_cell.length_a   1.000
_cell.length_b   1.000
_cell.length_c   1.000
_cell.angle_alpha   90.00
_cell.angle_beta   90.00
_cell.angle_gamma   90.00
#
_symmetry.space_group_name_H-M   'P 1'
#
loop_
_entity.id
_entity.type
_entity.pdbx_description
1 polymer ?
#
loop_
_entity_poly.entity_id
_entity_poly.type
_entity_poly.pdbx_seq_one_letter_code
_entity_poly.pdbx_strand_id
1 'polypeptide(L)'
;MGLRDLFRSRGEMFLPLLIEQSAKTLEATEELQRFVDTGSKESARRVRQLEKEADELRRIVSHELDRTFITPMDPEDIYALSRAIDDILGHLRAVARH
;
A
#
# COMPACT_ATOMS: atom_id res chain seq x y z
N MET A 1 8.12 28.43 14.19
CA MET A 1 7.84 27.02 13.86
C MET A 1 8.62 26.16 14.83
N GLY A 2 7.92 25.48 15.73
CA GLY A 2 8.54 24.72 16.82
C GLY A 2 8.77 23.26 16.46
N LEU A 3 9.61 22.56 17.22
CA LEU A 3 9.85 21.12 17.10
C LEU A 3 8.54 20.30 17.06
N ARG A 4 7.50 20.71 17.81
CA ARG A 4 6.17 20.09 17.81
C ARG A 4 5.49 20.10 16.44
N ASP A 5 5.63 21.18 15.67
CA ASP A 5 5.01 21.30 14.34
C ASP A 5 5.65 20.32 13.35
N LEU A 6 6.97 20.10 13.49
CA LEU A 6 7.75 19.16 12.66
C LEU A 6 7.40 17.69 12.95
N PHE A 7 7.15 17.34 14.21
CA PHE A 7 6.74 15.98 14.58
C PHE A 7 5.29 15.69 14.19
N ARG A 8 4.39 16.69 14.30
CA ARG A 8 2.99 16.55 13.90
C ARG A 8 2.85 16.33 12.38
N SER A 9 3.60 17.05 11.55
CA SER A 9 3.52 16.88 10.09
C SER A 9 4.00 15.52 9.61
N ARG A 10 5.01 14.93 10.25
CA ARG A 10 5.45 13.56 9.95
C ARG A 10 4.48 12.51 10.47
N GLY A 11 3.89 12.68 11.65
CA GLY A 11 2.86 11.75 12.13
C GLY A 11 1.62 11.70 11.23
N GLU A 12 1.23 12.82 10.62
CA GLU A 12 0.05 12.87 9.75
C GLU A 12 0.24 12.18 8.39
N MET A 13 1.45 11.78 8.00
CA MET A 13 1.73 11.21 6.69
C MET A 13 1.34 9.72 6.53
N PHE A 14 1.19 8.98 7.63
CA PHE A 14 0.90 7.54 7.58
C PHE A 14 -0.51 7.22 7.06
N LEU A 15 -1.52 7.99 7.46
CA LEU A 15 -2.90 7.77 7.00
C LEU A 15 -3.03 7.96 5.47
N PRO A 16 -2.50 9.03 4.85
CA PRO A 16 -2.44 9.17 3.40
C PRO A 16 -1.75 7.98 2.70
N LEU A 17 -0.61 7.51 3.22
CA LEU A 17 0.11 6.37 2.64
C LEU A 17 -0.74 5.08 2.66
N LEU A 18 -1.41 4.79 3.79
CA LEU A 18 -2.30 3.64 3.91
C LEU A 18 -3.53 3.73 3.00
N ILE A 19 -4.09 4.94 2.84
CA ILE A 19 -5.18 5.21 1.91
C ILE A 19 -4.71 4.96 0.47
N GLU A 20 -3.52 5.42 0.12
CA GLU A 20 -2.94 5.21 -1.21
C GLU A 20 -2.69 3.72 -1.49
N GLN A 21 -2.13 2.97 -0.54
CA GLN A 21 -1.99 1.51 -0.65
C GLN A 21 -3.34 0.81 -0.88
N SER A 22 -4.38 1.24 -0.15
CA SER A 22 -5.73 0.71 -0.29
C SER A 22 -6.33 1.03 -1.66
N ALA A 23 -6.12 2.24 -2.17
CA ALA A 23 -6.57 2.65 -3.50
C ALA A 23 -5.89 1.82 -4.61
N LYS A 24 -4.58 1.57 -4.50
CA LYS A 24 -3.85 0.69 -5.42
C LYS A 24 -4.34 -0.75 -5.37
N THR A 25 -4.69 -1.23 -4.18
CA THR A 25 -5.30 -2.57 -3.99
C THR A 25 -6.66 -2.67 -4.67
N LEU A 26 -7.48 -1.63 -4.58
CA LEU A 26 -8.76 -1.57 -5.29
C LEU A 26 -8.56 -1.58 -6.82
N GLU A 27 -7.67 -0.73 -7.34
CA GLU A 27 -7.36 -0.69 -8.79
C GLU A 27 -6.87 -2.07 -9.28
N ALA A 28 -6.02 -2.74 -8.50
CA ALA A 28 -5.53 -4.08 -8.83
C ALA A 28 -6.64 -5.14 -8.81
N THR A 29 -7.61 -4.99 -7.92
CA THR A 29 -8.79 -5.88 -7.84
C THR A 29 -9.66 -5.72 -9.08
N GLU A 30 -9.90 -4.48 -9.52
CA GLU A 30 -10.67 -4.18 -10.74
C GLU A 30 -9.97 -4.67 -12.01
N GLU A 31 -8.65 -4.56 -12.07
CA GLU A 31 -7.84 -5.13 -13.16
C GLU A 31 -7.85 -6.66 -13.14
N LEU A 32 -7.80 -7.28 -11.95
CA LEU A 32 -7.89 -8.73 -11.84
C LEU A 32 -9.27 -9.22 -12.30
N GLN A 33 -10.35 -8.53 -11.93
CA GLN A 33 -11.70 -8.87 -12.41
C GLN A 33 -11.75 -8.85 -13.94
N ARG A 34 -11.22 -7.78 -14.56
CA ARG A 34 -11.11 -7.70 -16.03
C ARG A 34 -10.27 -8.82 -16.63
N PHE A 35 -9.17 -9.21 -15.98
CA PHE A 35 -8.36 -10.35 -16.40
C PHE A 35 -9.16 -11.66 -16.35
N VAL A 36 -9.91 -11.91 -15.27
CA VAL A 36 -10.74 -13.10 -15.12
C VAL A 36 -11.84 -13.15 -16.20
N ASP A 37 -12.47 -12.02 -16.49
CA ASP A 37 -13.58 -11.96 -17.46
C ASP A 37 -13.12 -12.11 -18.92
N THR A 38 -11.91 -11.64 -19.25
CA THR A 38 -11.47 -11.49 -20.66
C THR A 38 -10.23 -12.29 -21.02
N GLY A 39 -9.47 -12.79 -20.04
CA GLY A 39 -8.13 -13.35 -20.25
C GLY A 39 -7.08 -12.33 -20.70
N SER A 40 -7.35 -11.02 -20.54
CA SER A 40 -6.46 -9.96 -21.03
C SER A 40 -5.08 -9.98 -20.36
N LYS A 41 -4.05 -10.31 -21.14
CA LYS A 41 -2.65 -10.26 -20.70
C LYS A 41 -2.21 -8.85 -20.27
N GLU A 42 -2.86 -7.81 -20.78
CA GLU A 42 -2.59 -6.42 -20.38
C GLU A 42 -3.10 -6.15 -18.98
N SER A 43 -4.31 -6.60 -18.63
CA SER A 43 -4.82 -6.51 -17.26
C SER A 43 -3.94 -7.29 -16.28
N ALA A 44 -3.50 -8.49 -16.64
CA ALA A 44 -2.53 -9.24 -15.81
C ALA A 44 -1.19 -8.50 -15.63
N ARG A 45 -0.71 -7.78 -16.66
CA ARG A 45 0.47 -6.90 -16.53
C ARG A 45 0.18 -5.72 -15.61
N ARG A 46 -1.00 -5.12 -15.68
CA ARG A 46 -1.41 -4.01 -14.84
C ARG A 46 -1.47 -4.42 -13.36
N VAL A 47 -2.04 -5.58 -13.03
CA VAL A 47 -2.03 -6.13 -11.66
C VAL A 47 -0.61 -6.23 -11.11
N ARG A 48 0.35 -6.74 -11.90
CA ARG A 48 1.76 -6.83 -11.49
C ARG A 48 2.42 -5.46 -11.30
N GLN A 49 2.02 -4.47 -12.10
CA GLN A 49 2.55 -3.11 -11.97
C GLN A 49 2.03 -2.45 -10.68
N LEU A 50 0.73 -2.61 -10.39
CA LEU A 50 0.10 -2.07 -9.20
C LEU A 50 0.64 -2.70 -7.91
N GLU A 51 0.95 -3.99 -7.92
CA GLU A 51 1.61 -4.65 -6.80
C GLU A 51 2.98 -4.04 -6.51
N LYS A 52 3.80 -3.77 -7.53
CA LYS A 52 5.11 -3.12 -7.32
C LYS A 52 4.97 -1.70 -6.77
N GLU A 53 3.99 -0.95 -7.24
CA GLU A 53 3.72 0.41 -6.74
C GLU A 53 3.31 0.40 -5.27
N ALA A 54 2.45 -0.54 -4.88
CA ALA A 54 1.99 -0.68 -3.50
C ALA A 54 3.06 -1.26 -2.54
N ASP A 55 3.93 -2.15 -3.02
CA ASP A 55 5.09 -2.64 -2.29
C ASP A 55 6.08 -1.49 -2.01
N GLU A 56 6.24 -0.55 -2.95
CA GLU A 56 7.04 0.65 -2.71
C GLU A 56 6.42 1.54 -1.63
N LEU A 57 5.10 1.74 -1.64
CA LEU A 57 4.40 2.44 -0.55
C LEU A 57 4.59 1.74 0.79
N ARG A 58 4.57 0.40 0.83
CA ARG A 58 4.86 -0.37 2.05
C ARG A 58 6.28 -0.14 2.57
N ARG A 59 7.27 -0.09 1.67
CA ARG A 59 8.66 0.26 2.03
C ARG A 59 8.74 1.65 2.62
N ILE A 60 8.04 2.62 2.03
CA ILE A 60 7.99 4.00 2.55
C ILE A 60 7.36 4.02 3.94
N VAL A 61 6.23 3.34 4.16
CA VAL A 61 5.60 3.24 5.50
C VAL A 61 6.59 2.67 6.51
N SER A 62 7.25 1.56 6.18
CA SER A 62 8.23 0.92 7.08
C SER A 62 9.40 1.85 7.40
N HIS A 63 9.95 2.52 6.40
CA HIS A 63 11.06 3.46 6.55
C HIS A 63 10.69 4.70 7.38
N GLU A 64 9.47 5.22 7.22
CA GLU A 64 9.00 6.37 8.00
C GLU A 64 8.65 5.99 9.44
N LEU A 65 8.17 4.77 9.69
CA LEU A 65 7.99 4.25 11.05
C LEU A 65 9.32 4.20 11.80
N ASP A 66 10.40 3.73 11.16
CA ASP A 66 11.74 3.68 11.75
C ASP A 66 12.31 5.08 12.10
N ARG A 67 11.80 6.14 11.45
CA ARG A 67 12.34 7.51 11.54
C ARG A 67 11.41 8.49 12.25
N THR A 68 10.23 8.04 12.67
CA THR A 68 9.21 8.89 13.27
C THR A 68 8.98 8.54 14.72
N PHE A 69 9.28 9.50 15.60
CA PHE A 69 9.13 9.33 17.05
C PHE A 69 7.68 9.47 17.55
N ILE A 70 6.83 10.21 16.81
CA ILE A 70 5.42 10.43 17.17
C ILE A 70 4.55 9.99 16.00
N THR A 71 3.80 8.91 16.20
CA THR A 71 2.85 8.36 15.23
C THR A 71 1.40 8.71 15.62
N PRO A 72 0.44 8.69 14.67
CA PRO A 72 -0.95 9.02 14.93
C PRO A 72 -1.72 7.91 15.68
N MET A 73 -1.18 6.69 15.67
CA MET A 73 -1.64 5.50 16.39
C MET A 73 -0.44 4.60 16.67
N ASP A 74 -0.66 3.41 17.25
CA ASP A 74 0.41 2.47 17.55
C ASP A 74 1.24 2.13 16.28
N PRO A 75 2.58 2.28 16.31
CA PRO A 75 3.44 1.90 15.19
C PRO A 75 3.25 0.45 14.72
N GLU A 76 2.99 -0.48 15.65
CA GLU A 76 2.76 -1.89 15.34
C GLU A 76 1.45 -2.07 14.55
N ASP A 77 0.40 -1.32 14.90
CA ASP A 77 -0.88 -1.33 14.18
C ASP A 77 -0.75 -0.77 12.76
N ILE A 78 0.01 0.33 12.59
CA ILE A 78 0.28 0.91 11.26
C ILE A 78 1.03 -0.11 10.40
N TYR A 79 2.06 -0.75 10.95
CA TYR A 79 2.83 -1.78 10.25
C TYR A 79 1.95 -2.98 9.89
N ALA A 80 1.17 -3.49 10.85
CA ALA A 80 0.29 -4.63 10.64
C ALA A 80 -0.77 -4.35 9.58
N LEU A 81 -1.37 -3.16 9.58
CA LEU A 81 -2.34 -2.74 8.57
C LEU A 81 -1.70 -2.61 7.18
N SER A 82 -0.54 -1.95 7.07
CA SER A 82 0.19 -1.83 5.79
C SER A 82 0.54 -3.21 5.22
N ARG A 83 0.96 -4.14 6.07
CA ARG A 83 1.24 -5.53 5.69
C ARG A 83 -0.02 -6.27 5.24
N ALA A 84 -1.13 -6.14 5.96
CA ALA A 84 -2.38 -6.81 5.60
C ALA A 84 -2.90 -6.33 4.22
N ILE A 85 -2.73 -5.04 3.90
CA ILE A 85 -3.07 -4.49 2.58
C ILE A 85 -2.16 -5.09 1.49
N ASP A 86 -0.85 -5.17 1.75
CA ASP A 86 0.12 -5.77 0.83
C ASP A 86 -0.14 -7.27 0.56
N ASP A 87 -0.49 -8.04 1.59
CA ASP A 87 -0.83 -9.45 1.46
C ASP A 87 -2.01 -9.68 0.48
N ILE A 88 -3.00 -8.78 0.46
CA ILE A 88 -4.11 -8.82 -0.50
C ILE A 88 -3.59 -8.69 -1.93
N LEU A 89 -2.76 -7.68 -2.20
CA LEU A 89 -2.13 -7.48 -3.52
C LEU A 89 -1.26 -8.67 -3.94
N GLY A 90 -0.53 -9.26 -2.99
CA GLY A 90 0.24 -10.48 -3.18
C GLY A 90 -0.63 -11.64 -3.70
N HIS A 91 -1.83 -11.81 -3.13
CA HIS A 91 -2.80 -12.81 -3.58
C HIS A 91 -3.37 -12.48 -4.98
N LEU A 92 -3.75 -11.23 -5.25
CA LEU A 92 -4.25 -10.82 -6.57
C LEU A 92 -3.22 -11.10 -7.67
N ARG A 93 -1.96 -10.75 -7.43
CA ARG A 93 -0.83 -11.05 -8.33
C ARG A 93 -0.64 -12.54 -8.55
N ALA A 94 -0.84 -13.37 -7.53
CA ALA A 94 -0.73 -14.82 -7.66
C ALA A 94 -1.78 -15.38 -8.64
N VAL A 95 -3.01 -14.85 -8.60
CA VAL A 95 -4.06 -15.22 -9.56
C VAL A 95 -3.69 -14.76 -10.98
N ALA A 96 -3.26 -13.50 -11.14
CA ALA A 96 -2.89 -12.94 -12.45
C ALA A 96 -1.59 -13.53 -13.08
N ARG A 97 -0.96 -14.51 -12.43
CA ARG A 97 0.21 -15.24 -12.96
C ARG A 97 -0.17 -16.49 -13.76
N HIS A 98 -1.37 -17.02 -13.54
CA HIS A 98 -1.93 -18.18 -14.22
C HIS A 98 -2.85 -17.74 -15.35
#